data_AF-A0A0E0F527-F1
#
_entry.id   AF-A0A0E0F527-F1
#
_cell.length_a   1.000
_cell.length_b   1.000
_cell.length_c   1.000
_cell.angle_alpha   90.00
_cell.angle_beta   90.00
_cell.angle_gamma   90.00
#
_symmetry.space_group_name_H-M   'P 1'
#
loop_
_entity.id
_entity.type
_entity.pdbx_description
1 polymer ?
#
loop_
_entity_poly.entity_id
_entity_poly.type
_entity_poly.pdbx_seq_one_letter_code
_entity_poly.pdbx_strand_id
1 'polypeptide(L)'
;MAAEAQATAAGGLAGEMEMEAYRRLFPLAFLERHLRESVRPDARRLAEARPTTIALAAVSSAHGSALVRLGDTAMLASIKLEVMSPSSEAPDEGSIAVEFHMPPICSPLVRPGRPAEVAPVISKNLEDILMSSGMLNLKELCLISGKASWLAYLDVYCLNADGSLLDAALISAVAAFTHWWLASSGMWCMRLVACLHARTRMS
;
A
#
# COMPACT_ATOMS: atom_id res chain seq x y z
N MET A 1 9.01 -7.97 -61.18
CA MET A 1 8.89 -9.31 -60.56
C MET A 1 8.67 -9.11 -59.08
N ALA A 2 7.42 -8.85 -58.72
CA ALA A 2 6.95 -8.79 -57.35
C ALA A 2 6.37 -10.16 -57.01
N ALA A 3 6.77 -10.71 -55.86
CA ALA A 3 6.11 -11.76 -55.07
C ALA A 3 7.08 -12.12 -53.93
N GLU A 4 6.73 -12.18 -52.64
CA GLU A 4 5.46 -12.05 -51.95
C GLU A 4 5.75 -11.66 -50.50
N ALA A 5 4.90 -10.79 -49.96
CA ALA A 5 4.78 -10.51 -48.54
C ALA A 5 3.63 -11.35 -47.95
N GLN A 6 3.72 -11.63 -46.63
CA GLN A 6 2.65 -12.11 -45.72
C GLN A 6 2.26 -13.59 -45.89
N ALA A 7 1.84 -14.37 -44.88
CA ALA A 7 1.26 -14.15 -43.56
C ALA A 7 1.57 -15.40 -42.68
N THR A 8 1.49 -15.42 -41.35
CA THR A 8 0.22 -15.44 -40.61
C THR A 8 0.38 -15.01 -39.14
N ALA A 9 0.06 -13.74 -38.85
CA ALA A 9 -0.43 -13.33 -37.54
C ALA A 9 -1.89 -13.77 -37.39
N ALA A 10 -2.13 -15.10 -37.40
CA ALA A 10 -3.45 -15.72 -37.34
C ALA A 10 -3.63 -16.58 -36.09
N GLY A 11 -3.04 -16.17 -34.97
CA GLY A 11 -3.41 -16.67 -33.64
C GLY A 11 -4.56 -15.83 -33.10
N GLY A 12 -5.77 -16.05 -33.61
CA GLY A 12 -6.98 -15.38 -33.11
C GLY A 12 -7.35 -15.82 -31.69
N LEU A 13 -8.50 -15.33 -31.20
CA LEU A 13 -9.11 -15.64 -29.90
C LEU A 13 -9.04 -17.13 -29.50
N ALA A 14 -9.08 -18.06 -30.48
CA ALA A 14 -8.92 -19.50 -30.24
C ALA A 14 -7.54 -19.89 -29.68
N GLY A 15 -6.46 -19.29 -30.18
CA GLY A 15 -5.10 -19.52 -29.69
C GLY A 15 -4.89 -18.90 -28.30
N GLU A 16 -5.49 -17.73 -28.04
CA GLU A 16 -5.49 -17.12 -26.70
C GLU A 16 -6.27 -17.99 -25.70
N MET A 17 -7.43 -18.51 -26.09
CA MET A 17 -8.23 -19.44 -25.27
C MET A 17 -7.48 -20.76 -25.00
N GLU A 18 -6.75 -21.29 -25.98
CA GLU A 18 -5.96 -22.50 -25.83
C GLU A 18 -4.77 -22.28 -24.87
N MET A 19 -4.12 -21.12 -24.95
CA MET A 19 -3.02 -20.74 -24.05
C MET A 19 -3.50 -20.50 -22.61
N GLU A 20 -4.62 -19.80 -22.44
CA GLU A 20 -5.23 -19.59 -21.12
C GLU A 20 -5.74 -20.91 -20.51
N ALA A 21 -6.30 -21.81 -21.33
CA ALA A 21 -6.67 -23.16 -20.90
C ALA A 21 -5.43 -23.97 -20.48
N TYR A 22 -4.36 -23.93 -21.27
CA TYR A 22 -3.10 -24.62 -20.95
C TYR A 22 -2.49 -24.10 -19.65
N ARG A 23 -2.49 -22.77 -19.42
CA ARG A 23 -2.04 -22.14 -18.17
C ARG A 23 -2.82 -22.65 -16.97
N ARG A 24 -4.15 -22.83 -17.10
CA ARG A 24 -5.01 -23.33 -16.00
C ARG A 24 -4.88 -24.82 -15.76
N LEU A 25 -4.75 -25.62 -16.83
CA LEU A 25 -4.67 -27.09 -16.75
C LEU A 25 -3.29 -27.57 -16.29
N PHE A 26 -2.21 -26.93 -16.75
CA PHE A 26 -0.83 -27.34 -16.49
C PHE A 26 0.06 -26.17 -16.03
N PRO A 27 -0.22 -25.57 -14.84
CA PRO A 27 0.47 -24.36 -14.39
C PRO A 27 1.98 -24.55 -14.21
N LEU A 28 2.41 -25.72 -13.72
CA LEU A 28 3.84 -26.00 -13.50
C LEU A 28 4.61 -26.07 -14.83
N ALA A 29 4.13 -26.87 -15.78
CA ALA A 29 4.75 -27.01 -17.10
C ALA A 29 4.77 -25.66 -17.86
N PHE A 30 3.69 -24.88 -17.72
CA PHE A 30 3.61 -23.54 -18.28
C PHE A 30 4.68 -22.60 -17.71
N LEU A 31 4.85 -22.56 -16.39
CA LEU A 31 5.85 -21.71 -15.74
C LEU A 31 7.28 -22.19 -16.03
N GLU A 32 7.54 -23.49 -16.04
CA GLU A 32 8.85 -24.05 -16.37
C GLU A 32 9.31 -23.66 -17.77
N ARG A 33 8.41 -23.66 -18.76
CA ARG A 33 8.73 -23.22 -20.12
C ARG A 33 9.20 -21.75 -20.14
N HIS A 34 8.45 -20.88 -19.48
CA HIS A 34 8.78 -19.46 -19.37
C HIS A 34 10.11 -19.22 -18.64
N LEU A 35 10.36 -19.98 -17.57
CA LEU A 35 11.63 -19.92 -16.84
C LEU A 35 12.82 -20.37 -17.72
N ARG A 36 12.67 -21.42 -18.53
CA ARG A 36 13.72 -21.86 -19.48
C ARG A 36 14.03 -20.81 -20.54
N GLU A 37 13.01 -20.09 -20.98
CA GLU A 37 13.13 -18.98 -21.94
C GLU A 37 13.61 -17.67 -21.27
N SER A 38 13.79 -17.66 -19.94
CA SER A 38 14.17 -16.48 -19.14
C SER A 38 13.21 -15.28 -19.28
N VAL A 39 11.94 -15.57 -19.57
CA VAL A 39 10.88 -14.59 -19.78
C VAL A 39 9.71 -14.93 -18.87
N ARG A 40 9.13 -13.93 -18.21
CA ARG A 40 7.94 -14.12 -17.37
C ARG A 40 6.69 -14.27 -18.25
N PRO A 41 5.59 -14.83 -17.73
CA PRO A 41 4.31 -14.91 -18.46
C PRO A 41 3.81 -13.56 -19.01
N ASP A 42 4.17 -12.45 -18.38
CA ASP A 42 3.81 -11.09 -18.83
C ASP A 42 4.83 -10.49 -19.82
N ALA A 43 5.65 -11.32 -20.48
CA ALA A 43 6.75 -10.95 -21.38
C ALA A 43 7.89 -10.10 -20.77
N ARG A 44 7.92 -9.92 -19.45
CA ARG A 44 8.98 -9.18 -18.73
C ARG A 44 10.21 -10.05 -18.46
N ARG A 45 11.37 -9.43 -18.31
CA ARG A 45 12.59 -10.15 -17.88
C ARG A 45 12.47 -10.59 -16.41
N LEU A 46 13.25 -11.59 -16.01
CA LEU A 46 13.21 -12.12 -14.64
C LEU A 46 13.53 -11.07 -13.57
N ALA A 47 14.48 -10.17 -13.83
CA ALA A 47 14.87 -9.10 -12.91
C ALA A 47 14.03 -7.82 -13.04
N GLU A 48 13.08 -7.77 -13.98
CA GLU A 48 12.32 -6.56 -14.28
C GLU A 48 11.07 -6.46 -13.40
N ALA A 49 10.99 -5.36 -12.65
CA ALA A 49 9.84 -5.02 -11.81
C ALA A 49 8.60 -4.69 -12.66
N ARG A 50 7.41 -4.71 -12.04
CA ARG A 50 6.21 -4.19 -12.70
C ARG A 50 6.29 -2.66 -12.80
N PRO A 51 5.71 -2.04 -13.84
CA PRO A 51 5.62 -0.59 -13.89
C PRO A 51 4.86 -0.07 -12.67
N THR A 52 5.50 0.83 -11.93
CA THR A 52 4.92 1.47 -10.73
C THR A 52 4.51 2.89 -11.04
N THR A 53 3.27 3.24 -10.71
CA THR A 53 2.80 4.63 -10.71
C THR A 53 2.33 5.01 -9.31
N ILE A 54 2.71 6.20 -8.86
CA ILE A 54 2.41 6.71 -7.52
C ILE A 54 1.73 8.07 -7.69
N ALA A 55 0.54 8.21 -7.13
CA ALA A 55 -0.19 9.46 -7.05
C ALA A 55 -0.34 9.85 -5.57
N LEU A 56 0.38 10.90 -5.17
CA LEU A 56 0.31 11.45 -3.81
C LEU A 56 -0.97 12.28 -3.64
N ALA A 57 -1.41 12.47 -2.39
CA ALA A 57 -2.60 13.24 -2.04
C ALA A 57 -3.89 12.78 -2.76
N ALA A 58 -4.03 11.47 -2.96
CA ALA A 58 -5.21 10.89 -3.60
C ALA A 58 -6.52 11.16 -2.84
N VAL A 59 -6.44 11.32 -1.51
CA VAL A 59 -7.56 11.62 -0.63
C VAL A 59 -7.29 12.93 0.09
N SER A 60 -8.12 13.95 -0.19
CA SER A 60 -7.98 15.29 0.36
C SER A 60 -8.40 15.43 1.84
N SER A 61 -9.22 14.51 2.34
CA SER A 61 -9.67 14.49 3.74
C SER A 61 -8.67 13.84 4.70
N ALA A 62 -7.68 13.11 4.18
CA ALA A 62 -6.65 12.44 4.96
C ALA A 62 -5.45 13.36 5.18
N HIS A 63 -4.72 13.15 6.28
CA HIS A 63 -3.53 13.94 6.60
C HIS A 63 -2.38 13.60 5.65
N GLY A 64 -2.29 12.33 5.26
CA GLY A 64 -1.44 11.85 4.18
C GLY A 64 -2.20 10.80 3.38
N SER A 65 -1.97 10.72 2.08
CA SER A 65 -2.57 9.68 1.24
C SER A 65 -1.74 9.44 0.00
N ALA A 66 -1.79 8.21 -0.50
CA ALA A 66 -1.14 7.82 -1.74
C ALA A 66 -1.90 6.69 -2.42
N LEU A 67 -2.13 6.83 -3.71
CA LEU A 67 -2.64 5.79 -4.59
C LEU A 67 -1.46 5.22 -5.40
N VAL A 68 -1.19 3.94 -5.24
CA VAL A 68 -0.11 3.25 -5.93
C VAL A 68 -0.69 2.19 -6.84
N ARG A 69 -0.19 2.13 -8.08
CA ARG A 69 -0.47 1.03 -9.00
C ARG A 69 0.84 0.35 -9.40
N LEU A 70 0.94 -0.94 -9.10
CA LEU A 70 2.04 -1.83 -9.43
C LEU A 70 1.54 -2.82 -10.50
N GLY A 71 1.75 -2.49 -11.78
CA GLY A 71 1.01 -3.12 -12.87
C GLY A 71 -0.49 -2.94 -12.67
N ASP A 72 -1.23 -4.04 -12.60
CA ASP A 72 -2.68 -4.02 -12.35
C ASP A 72 -3.05 -3.99 -10.87
N THR A 73 -2.10 -4.26 -9.96
CA THR A 73 -2.36 -4.19 -8.51
C THR A 73 -2.47 -2.74 -8.07
N ALA A 74 -3.62 -2.34 -7.52
CA ALA A 74 -3.89 -0.98 -7.09
C ALA A 74 -4.18 -0.92 -5.59
N MET A 75 -3.46 -0.07 -4.87
CA MET A 75 -3.54 0.11 -3.42
C MET A 75 -3.69 1.60 -3.08
N LEU A 76 -4.59 1.91 -2.17
CA LEU A 76 -4.76 3.26 -1.61
C LEU A 76 -4.38 3.24 -0.14
N ALA A 77 -3.36 4.00 0.23
CA ALA A 77 -3.02 4.22 1.63
C ALA A 77 -3.52 5.60 2.08
N SER A 78 -4.06 5.68 3.28
CA SER A 78 -4.47 6.92 3.93
C SER A 78 -3.99 6.95 5.37
N ILE A 79 -3.52 8.11 5.79
CA ILE A 79 -3.07 8.38 7.15
C ILE A 79 -4.01 9.39 7.78
N LYS A 80 -4.56 9.03 8.93
CA LYS A 80 -5.36 9.91 9.78
C LYS A 80 -4.67 10.05 11.13
N LEU A 81 -4.61 11.28 11.64
CA LEU A 81 -3.98 11.57 12.91
C LEU A 81 -5.02 12.01 13.92
N GLU A 82 -4.92 11.45 15.12
CA GLU A 82 -5.76 11.81 16.25
C GLU A 82 -4.89 12.02 17.49
N VAL A 83 -5.31 12.92 18.38
CA VAL A 83 -4.61 13.16 19.65
C VAL A 83 -5.15 12.20 20.68
N MET A 84 -4.27 11.40 21.28
CA MET A 84 -4.60 10.42 22.30
C MET A 84 -3.63 10.54 23.48
N SER A 85 -4.07 10.15 24.68
CA SER A 85 -3.16 9.96 25.81
C SER A 85 -2.20 8.79 25.53
N PRO A 86 -0.88 8.97 25.66
CA PRO A 86 0.08 7.89 25.45
C PRO A 86 -0.11 6.78 26.49
N SER A 87 0.45 5.59 26.21
CA SER A 87 0.42 4.47 27.15
C SER A 87 1.27 4.78 28.38
N SER A 88 0.97 4.13 29.52
CA SER A 88 1.77 4.31 30.73
C SER A 88 3.18 3.70 30.61
N GLU A 89 3.39 2.79 29.66
CA GLU A 89 4.68 2.11 29.45
C GLU A 89 5.64 2.99 28.64
N ALA A 90 5.11 3.76 27.68
CA ALA A 90 5.89 4.66 26.82
C ALA A 90 5.24 6.06 26.78
N PRO A 91 5.38 6.87 27.85
CA PRO A 91 4.74 8.19 27.92
C PRO A 91 5.34 9.23 26.98
N ASP A 92 6.54 8.98 26.45
CA ASP A 92 7.31 9.89 25.60
C ASP A 92 7.19 9.58 24.09
N GLU A 93 6.34 8.62 23.72
CA GLU A 93 6.21 8.14 22.35
C GLU A 93 4.75 8.19 21.88
N GLY A 94 4.55 8.51 20.61
CA GLY A 94 3.28 8.32 19.94
C GLY A 94 3.09 6.88 19.49
N SER A 95 1.95 6.61 18.87
CA SER A 95 1.60 5.27 18.41
C SER A 95 1.15 5.28 16.96
N ILE A 96 1.29 4.13 16.31
CA ILE A 96 0.81 3.91 14.95
C ILE A 96 -0.06 2.66 14.98
N ALA A 97 -1.25 2.76 14.41
CA ALA A 97 -2.14 1.62 14.19
C ALA A 97 -2.22 1.38 12.68
N VAL A 98 -1.87 0.17 12.26
CA VAL A 98 -1.85 -0.22 10.84
C VAL A 98 -2.96 -1.21 10.57
N GLU A 99 -3.83 -0.90 9.61
CA GLU A 99 -4.92 -1.76 9.18
C GLU A 99 -4.90 -1.95 7.67
N PHE A 100 -4.99 -3.20 7.22
CA PHE A 100 -5.08 -3.54 5.81
C PHE A 100 -6.47 -4.07 5.47
N HIS A 101 -7.15 -3.37 4.57
CA HIS A 101 -8.48 -3.70 4.11
C HIS A 101 -8.45 -4.32 2.72
N MET A 102 -9.04 -5.51 2.62
CA MET A 102 -9.22 -6.22 1.36
C MET A 102 -10.72 -6.38 1.05
N PRO A 103 -11.38 -5.35 0.48
CA PRO A 103 -12.80 -5.40 0.15
C PRO A 103 -13.09 -6.34 -1.04
N PRO A 104 -14.32 -6.89 -1.18
CA PRO A 104 -14.66 -7.83 -2.26
C PRO A 104 -14.47 -7.30 -3.70
N ILE A 105 -14.39 -5.98 -3.88
CA ILE A 105 -14.13 -5.36 -5.19
C ILE A 105 -12.73 -5.68 -5.73
N CYS A 106 -11.76 -5.99 -4.85
CA CYS A 106 -10.38 -6.17 -5.26
C CYS A 106 -10.08 -7.50 -5.94
N SER A 107 -10.87 -8.54 -5.66
CA SER A 107 -10.65 -9.89 -6.18
C SER A 107 -11.91 -10.73 -6.04
N PRO A 108 -12.25 -11.56 -7.05
CA PRO A 108 -13.35 -12.50 -6.94
C PRO A 108 -13.13 -13.60 -5.88
N LEU A 109 -11.90 -13.75 -5.38
CA LEU A 109 -11.58 -14.69 -4.31
C LEU A 109 -12.08 -14.20 -2.94
N VAL A 110 -12.29 -12.89 -2.78
CA VAL A 110 -12.72 -12.28 -1.54
C VAL A 110 -14.24 -12.25 -1.50
N ARG A 111 -14.83 -13.02 -0.57
CA ARG A 111 -16.29 -13.09 -0.41
C ARG A 111 -16.79 -11.99 0.53
N PRO A 112 -17.91 -11.32 0.20
CA PRO A 112 -18.58 -10.43 1.16
C PRO A 112 -18.91 -11.17 2.47
N GLY A 113 -18.61 -10.52 3.61
CA GLY A 113 -18.94 -11.03 4.95
C GLY A 113 -17.86 -11.88 5.63
N ARG A 114 -16.93 -12.50 4.88
CA ARG A 114 -15.74 -13.14 5.47
C ARG A 114 -14.52 -12.26 5.21
N PRO A 115 -13.81 -11.78 6.24
CA PRO A 115 -12.54 -11.09 6.05
C PRO A 115 -11.55 -11.98 5.29
N ALA A 116 -10.76 -11.40 4.40
CA ALA A 116 -9.71 -12.13 3.70
C ALA A 116 -8.64 -12.57 4.71
N GLU A 117 -8.28 -13.85 4.70
CA GLU A 117 -7.30 -14.42 5.66
C GLU A 117 -5.91 -13.78 5.52
N VAL A 118 -5.58 -13.28 4.32
CA VAL A 118 -4.32 -12.58 4.05
C VAL A 118 -4.25 -11.18 4.64
N ALA A 119 -5.39 -10.54 4.92
CA ALA A 119 -5.44 -9.16 5.37
C ALA A 119 -4.72 -8.94 6.72
N PRO A 120 -5.05 -9.67 7.81
CA PRO A 120 -4.37 -9.48 9.09
C PRO A 120 -2.87 -9.82 9.04
N VAL A 121 -2.47 -10.77 8.18
CA VAL A 121 -1.05 -11.12 7.96
C VAL A 121 -0.30 -9.94 7.33
N ILE A 122 -0.90 -9.29 6.33
CA ILE A 122 -0.31 -8.11 5.70
C ILE A 122 -0.28 -6.93 6.67
N SER A 123 -1.36 -6.69 7.43
CA SER A 123 -1.39 -5.65 8.47
C SER A 123 -0.22 -5.82 9.44
N LYS A 124 -0.03 -7.04 9.96
CA LYS A 124 1.03 -7.32 10.93
C LYS A 124 2.43 -7.17 10.34
N ASN A 125 2.64 -7.69 9.13
CA ASN A 125 3.92 -7.54 8.44
C ASN A 125 4.26 -6.05 8.17
N LEU A 126 3.26 -5.24 7.78
CA LEU A 126 3.46 -3.80 7.58
C LEU A 126 3.81 -3.10 8.89
N GLU A 127 3.11 -3.41 9.98
CA GLU A 127 3.42 -2.89 11.32
C GLU A 127 4.88 -3.22 11.71
N ASP A 128 5.29 -4.48 11.57
CA ASP A 128 6.63 -4.93 11.94
C ASP A 128 7.71 -4.28 11.05
N ILE A 129 7.48 -4.14 9.75
CA ILE A 129 8.40 -3.46 8.83
C ILE A 129 8.51 -1.97 9.17
N LEU A 130 7.39 -1.29 9.41
CA LEU A 130 7.39 0.14 9.74
C LEU A 130 8.12 0.41 11.06
N MET A 131 7.87 -0.40 12.09
CA MET A 131 8.52 -0.27 13.39
C MET A 131 10.01 -0.62 13.34
N SER A 132 10.38 -1.70 12.62
CA SER A 132 11.80 -2.11 12.51
C SER A 132 12.63 -1.22 11.60
N SER A 133 12.02 -0.58 10.61
CA SER A 133 12.73 0.30 9.66
C SER A 133 13.26 1.59 10.29
N GLY A 134 12.72 2.01 11.44
CA GLY A 134 13.03 3.31 12.04
C GLY A 134 12.64 4.50 11.18
N MET A 135 11.78 4.30 10.16
CA MET A 135 11.34 5.36 9.24
C MET A 135 10.52 6.45 9.96
N LEU A 136 9.84 6.08 11.06
CA LEU A 136 8.99 6.97 11.83
C LEU A 136 9.55 7.13 13.24
N ASN A 137 9.88 8.36 13.63
CA ASN A 137 10.35 8.65 14.96
C ASN A 137 9.16 8.85 15.91
N LEU A 138 8.83 7.83 16.70
CA LEU A 138 7.69 7.86 17.62
C LEU A 138 7.79 8.98 18.68
N LYS A 139 9.00 9.44 19.00
CA LYS A 139 9.21 10.56 19.94
C LYS A 139 8.76 11.89 19.36
N GLU A 140 8.85 12.07 18.05
CA GLU A 140 8.36 13.29 17.37
C GLU A 140 6.83 13.35 17.34
N LEU A 141 6.17 12.19 17.47
CA LEU A 141 4.72 12.10 17.62
C LEU A 141 4.24 12.44 19.04
N CYS A 142 5.14 12.56 20.03
CA CYS A 142 4.76 12.97 21.39
C CYS A 142 4.62 14.50 21.50
N LEU A 143 3.44 14.98 21.90
CA LEU A 143 3.18 16.41 22.11
C LEU A 143 3.57 16.84 23.53
N ILE A 144 3.02 16.13 24.52
CA ILE A 144 3.25 16.36 25.95
C ILE A 144 3.39 14.99 26.59
N SER A 145 4.59 14.70 27.09
CA SER A 145 4.92 13.47 27.80
C SER A 145 3.85 13.12 28.85
N GLY A 146 3.32 11.90 28.75
CA GLY A 146 2.33 11.35 29.68
C GLY A 146 0.93 11.98 29.63
N LYS A 147 0.67 12.94 28.71
CA LYS A 147 -0.65 13.60 28.60
C LYS A 147 -1.25 13.53 27.21
N ALA A 148 -0.47 13.81 26.18
CA ALA A 148 -0.96 13.89 24.81
C ALA A 148 0.13 13.47 23.82
N SER A 149 -0.23 12.58 22.90
CA SER A 149 0.59 12.06 21.84
C SER A 149 -0.25 11.90 20.58
N TRP A 150 0.37 11.89 19.41
CA TRP A 150 -0.29 11.56 18.17
C TRP A 150 -0.43 10.05 18.02
N LEU A 151 -1.62 9.63 17.63
CA LEU A 151 -1.90 8.31 17.11
C LEU A 151 -2.11 8.42 15.60
N ALA A 152 -1.26 7.75 14.83
CA ALA A 152 -1.37 7.68 13.37
C ALA A 152 -2.10 6.39 12.98
N TYR A 153 -3.30 6.52 12.44
CA TYR A 153 -4.01 5.44 11.79
C TYR A 153 -3.57 5.36 10.33
N LEU A 154 -2.91 4.28 9.96
CA LEU A 154 -2.57 3.94 8.58
C LEU A 154 -3.55 2.89 8.09
N ASP A 155 -4.46 3.30 7.23
CA ASP A 155 -5.41 2.42 6.56
C ASP A 155 -4.94 2.18 5.12
N VAL A 156 -4.76 0.92 4.75
CA VAL A 156 -4.39 0.53 3.39
C VAL A 156 -5.52 -0.27 2.76
N TYR A 157 -6.13 0.29 1.72
CA TYR A 157 -7.21 -0.31 0.96
C TYR A 157 -6.69 -0.94 -0.33
N CYS A 158 -6.95 -2.23 -0.50
CA CYS A 158 -6.74 -2.92 -1.76
C CYS A 158 -7.89 -2.64 -2.72
N LEU A 159 -7.59 -1.98 -3.85
CA LEU A 159 -8.58 -1.66 -4.88
C LEU A 159 -8.61 -2.74 -5.98
N ASN A 160 -7.44 -3.26 -6.35
CA ASN A 160 -7.31 -4.37 -7.30
C ASN A 160 -6.14 -5.27 -6.90
N ALA A 161 -6.36 -6.58 -6.85
CA ALA A 161 -5.37 -7.55 -6.39
C ALA A 161 -4.88 -8.44 -7.55
N ASP A 162 -3.68 -8.14 -8.06
CA ASP A 162 -2.99 -8.91 -9.11
C ASP A 162 -1.60 -9.41 -8.62
N GLY A 163 -1.51 -9.77 -7.33
CA GLY A 163 -0.28 -10.25 -6.68
C GLY A 163 0.62 -9.13 -6.11
N SER A 164 1.76 -9.49 -5.51
CA SER A 164 2.65 -8.55 -4.77
C SER A 164 1.90 -7.63 -3.79
N LEU A 165 0.92 -8.17 -3.06
CA LEU A 165 0.07 -7.36 -2.18
C LEU A 165 0.90 -6.62 -1.12
N LEU A 166 1.86 -7.31 -0.49
CA LEU A 166 2.72 -6.73 0.53
C LEU A 166 3.60 -5.60 -0.03
N ASP A 167 4.24 -5.80 -1.19
CA ASP A 167 5.11 -4.80 -1.80
C ASP A 167 4.31 -3.54 -2.19
N ALA A 168 3.15 -3.74 -2.82
CA ALA A 168 2.28 -2.63 -3.22
C ALA A 168 1.75 -1.86 -2.00
N ALA A 169 1.41 -2.57 -0.92
CA ALA A 169 0.97 -1.97 0.33
C ALA A 169 2.10 -1.23 1.06
N LEU A 170 3.33 -1.74 1.02
CA LEU A 170 4.49 -1.07 1.60
C LEU A 170 4.83 0.21 0.84
N ILE A 171 4.87 0.15 -0.50
CA ILE A 171 5.12 1.33 -1.34
C ILE A 171 4.04 2.39 -1.12
N SER A 172 2.76 2.00 -1.01
CA SER A 172 1.68 2.95 -0.73
C SER A 172 1.77 3.55 0.66
N ALA A 173 2.08 2.76 1.69
CA ALA A 173 2.28 3.25 3.06
C ALA A 173 3.42 4.26 3.13
N VAL A 174 4.59 3.92 2.58
CA VAL A 174 5.76 4.82 2.55
C VAL A 174 5.42 6.09 1.78
N ALA A 175 4.80 5.98 0.60
CA ALA A 175 4.38 7.14 -0.18
C ALA A 175 3.40 8.04 0.59
N ALA A 176 2.44 7.46 1.33
CA ALA A 176 1.52 8.24 2.15
C ALA A 176 2.26 9.00 3.27
N PHE A 177 3.23 8.37 3.93
CA PHE A 177 4.06 9.02 4.96
C PHE A 177 4.94 10.13 4.40
N THR A 178 5.43 10.02 3.15
CA THR A 178 6.21 11.11 2.53
C THR A 178 5.39 12.38 2.30
N HIS A 179 4.06 12.26 2.13
CA HIS A 179 3.16 13.38 1.81
C HIS A 179 2.22 13.75 2.96
N TRP A 180 2.41 13.24 4.18
CA TRP A 180 1.55 13.64 5.30
C TRP A 180 1.78 15.12 5.68
N TRP A 181 0.70 15.86 5.99
CA TRP A 181 0.77 17.32 6.13
C TRP A 181 1.78 17.79 7.18
N LEU A 182 2.04 16.98 8.21
CA LEU A 182 3.05 17.31 9.23
C LEU A 182 4.45 17.49 8.66
N ALA A 183 4.75 16.92 7.48
CA ALA A 183 6.02 17.15 6.80
C ALA A 183 6.11 18.54 6.13
N SER A 184 4.99 19.18 5.76
CA SER A 184 5.00 20.47 5.03
C SER A 184 4.71 21.68 5.92
N SER A 185 3.88 21.53 6.94
CA SER A 185 3.61 22.59 7.92
C SER A 185 4.49 22.36 9.12
N GLY A 186 5.67 22.98 9.06
CA GLY A 186 6.71 22.91 10.08
C GLY A 186 6.19 22.57 11.46
N MET A 187 6.72 21.47 11.98
CA MET A 187 6.68 20.96 13.36
C MET A 187 7.15 22.00 14.42
N TRP A 188 7.23 23.28 14.05
CA TRP A 188 7.67 24.45 14.80
C TRP A 188 6.56 25.48 15.08
N CYS A 189 5.39 25.45 14.44
CA CYS A 189 4.37 26.51 14.62
C CYS A 189 3.25 26.17 15.63
N MET A 190 2.91 24.89 15.82
CA MET A 190 1.79 24.50 16.69
C MET A 190 2.09 24.48 18.19
N ARG A 191 3.33 24.78 18.60
CA ARG A 191 3.63 25.09 20.02
C ARG A 191 2.93 26.38 20.48
N LEU A 192 2.47 27.24 19.56
CA LEU A 192 1.72 28.45 19.90
C LEU A 192 0.21 28.24 20.07
N VAL A 193 -0.43 27.37 19.29
CA VAL A 193 -1.91 27.28 19.26
C VAL A 193 -2.47 26.41 20.38
N ALA A 194 -1.80 25.30 20.73
CA ALA A 194 -2.20 24.46 21.86
C ALA A 194 -1.96 25.16 23.22
N CYS A 195 -0.96 26.04 23.32
CA CYS A 195 -0.68 26.79 24.55
C CYS A 195 -1.66 27.96 24.78
N LEU A 196 -2.27 28.52 23.72
CA LEU A 196 -3.27 29.59 23.84
C LEU A 196 -4.66 29.09 24.25
N HIS A 197 -5.06 27.86 23.85
CA HIS A 197 -6.39 27.32 24.20
C HIS A 197 -6.45 26.66 25.59
N ALA A 198 -5.31 26.24 26.15
CA ALA A 198 -5.27 25.67 27.50
C ALA A 198 -5.33 26.73 28.62
N ARG A 199 -5.16 28.03 28.30
CA ARG A 199 -5.18 29.13 29.29
C ARG A 199 -6.51 29.88 29.39
N THR A 200 -7.49 29.60 28.52
CA THR A 200 -8.80 30.28 28.47
C THR A 200 -9.95 29.46 29.06
N ARG A 201 -9.68 28.32 29.72
CA ARG A 201 -10.68 27.54 30.48
C ARG A 201 -10.38 27.40 31.98
N MET A 202 -9.43 28.17 32.51
CA MET A 202 -9.12 28.21 33.95
C MET A 202 -9.09 29.66 34.50
N SER A 203 -10.03 30.50 34.05
CA SER A 203 -10.39 31.75 34.72
C SER A 203 -11.91 31.87 34.82
#